data_AF-A0A1F4VEN5-F1
#
_entry.id   AF-A0A1F4VEN5-F1
#
_cell.length_a   1.000
_cell.length_b   1.000
_cell.length_c   1.000
_cell.angle_alpha   90.00
_cell.angle_beta   90.00
_cell.angle_gamma   90.00
#
_symmetry.space_group_name_H-M   'P 1'
#
loop_
_entity.id
_entity.type
_entity.pdbx_description
1 polymer ?
#
loop_
_entity_poly.entity_id
_entity_poly.type
_entity_poly.pdbx_seq_one_letter_code
_entity_poly.pdbx_strand_id
1 'polypeptide(L)'
;MPDENDKPTGIADTNYRDYFGLLRPKEGLPFDESMVIVENEGEAKTRIIVSLKAFLETSYGPEGENPLEMHKPEHSYQLAADVVSDLEAIQRISPDLVGPANITLDEFISLGHDSIERSVIKKGVRARIRGMWPDDLSGNVTLKEGGVIEAGFETMFTWNLSQFDVSDIELSAVSDPKDLENPGNEFASAVYTWKVIQKFVIKVGENEKGEPLYKPAIEASFEDVAHRVAVTLPNFDFEATLPDGRKALRVHQPYLNEWSTIDEIVIANRDLRGPCGARDFAGFYPTGDAEFREINLGVRRQIEGGILGVPIEDRIAIARKILGFARTQEGFVLHQKAEFEAILKRSVIFNGYEKDGVRYMTPHEKAGELVSYFRGEYTKFDENAEVSAERYRRMEQRYGSADPKKREEELAAKLSDDSEFASLLKEFGYEVTGFEAAETETGKLLNELNSTS
;
A
#
# COMPACT_ATOMS: atom_id res chain seq x y z
N MET A 1 2.99 13.30 39.45
CA MET A 1 3.44 13.47 38.06
C MET A 1 4.55 12.47 37.86
N PRO A 2 4.39 11.47 36.98
CA PRO A 2 5.48 10.55 36.68
C PRO A 2 6.63 11.32 36.02
N ASP A 3 7.85 10.87 36.28
CA ASP A 3 9.09 11.37 35.68
C ASP A 3 9.04 11.12 34.16
N GLU A 4 9.41 12.11 33.34
CA GLU A 4 9.47 11.98 31.86
C GLU A 4 10.42 10.84 31.42
N ASN A 5 11.24 10.33 32.34
CA ASN A 5 12.23 9.28 32.11
C ASN A 5 11.69 7.84 32.24
N ASP A 6 10.43 7.62 32.63
CA ASP A 6 9.86 6.26 32.79
C ASP A 6 9.10 5.74 31.55
N LYS A 7 9.15 6.46 30.42
CA LYS A 7 8.73 5.88 29.13
C LYS A 7 9.72 4.77 28.77
N PRO A 8 9.27 3.56 28.40
CA PRO A 8 10.15 2.56 27.80
C PRO A 8 10.76 3.20 26.55
N THR A 9 12.06 3.51 26.60
CA THR A 9 12.84 3.88 25.43
C THR A 9 12.96 2.62 24.57
N GLY A 10 11.90 2.30 23.83
CA GLY A 10 12.04 1.55 22.60
C GLY A 10 13.09 2.26 21.76
N ILE A 11 13.85 1.49 20.99
CA ILE A 11 15.04 1.83 20.17
C ILE A 11 14.87 3.07 19.25
N ALA A 12 13.68 3.65 19.25
CA ALA A 12 13.20 4.77 18.49
C ALA A 12 13.67 6.15 19.02
N ASP A 13 13.68 6.42 20.33
CA ASP A 13 13.57 7.82 20.81
C ASP A 13 14.85 8.69 20.70
N THR A 14 16.04 8.09 20.68
CA THR A 14 17.31 8.84 20.70
C THR A 14 17.80 9.31 19.33
N ASN A 15 17.31 8.73 18.22
CA ASN A 15 17.68 9.17 16.86
C ASN A 15 16.71 10.20 16.27
N TYR A 16 15.51 10.39 16.84
CA TYR A 16 14.49 11.30 16.31
C TYR A 16 14.82 12.79 16.47
N ARG A 17 15.37 13.21 17.62
CA ARG A 17 15.61 14.64 17.90
C ARG A 17 16.72 15.25 17.04
N ASP A 18 17.73 14.47 16.67
CA ASP A 18 18.90 14.96 15.94
C ASP A 18 18.64 15.11 14.44
N TYR A 19 17.72 14.34 13.86
CA TYR A 19 17.29 14.51 12.46
C TYR A 19 16.28 15.65 12.27
N PHE A 20 15.40 15.91 13.26
CA PHE A 20 14.28 16.86 13.13
C PHE A 20 14.47 18.22 13.83
N GLY A 21 15.60 18.45 14.51
CA GLY A 21 15.96 19.77 15.05
C GLY A 21 16.00 20.92 14.02
N LEU A 22 15.90 20.61 12.72
CA LEU A 22 15.96 21.56 11.60
C LEU A 22 14.60 21.89 10.94
N LEU A 23 13.49 21.22 11.29
CA LEU A 23 12.21 21.35 10.55
C LEU A 23 11.01 21.81 11.38
N ARG A 24 11.21 22.47 12.52
CA ARG A 24 10.10 23.12 13.23
C ARG A 24 9.73 24.43 12.53
N PRO A 25 8.45 24.67 12.19
CA PRO A 25 7.99 26.00 11.86
C PRO A 25 8.21 26.89 13.10
N LYS A 26 9.07 27.90 12.99
CA LYS A 26 9.12 28.96 14.00
C LYS A 26 8.04 29.96 13.65
N GLU A 27 7.20 30.34 14.61
CA GLU A 27 6.34 31.51 14.45
C GLU A 27 7.20 32.75 14.18
N GLY A 28 6.80 33.57 13.20
CA GLY A 28 7.52 34.81 12.86
C GLY A 28 8.70 34.68 11.89
N LEU A 29 8.71 33.67 11.01
CA LEU A 29 9.72 33.56 9.96
C LEU A 29 9.56 34.67 8.90
N PRO A 30 10.67 35.25 8.40
CA PRO A 30 10.61 36.11 7.21
C PRO A 30 10.09 35.32 6.01
N PHE A 31 9.33 35.99 5.15
CA PHE A 31 8.78 35.44 3.91
C PHE A 31 9.88 34.79 3.05
N ASP A 32 9.64 33.55 2.63
CA ASP A 32 10.42 32.83 1.62
C ASP A 32 9.69 32.97 0.27
N GLU A 33 10.41 33.27 -0.81
CA GLU A 33 9.84 33.40 -2.17
C GLU A 33 9.11 32.13 -2.66
N SER A 34 9.33 31.00 -1.99
CA SER A 34 8.61 29.74 -2.25
C SER A 34 7.20 29.69 -1.64
N MET A 35 6.84 30.62 -0.73
CA MET A 35 5.53 30.68 -0.06
C MET A 35 4.43 31.30 -0.94
N VAL A 36 3.23 30.77 -0.79
CA VAL A 36 2.01 31.25 -1.46
C VAL A 36 1.07 31.85 -0.42
N ILE A 37 0.86 33.17 -0.52
CA ILE A 37 -0.08 33.88 0.34
C ILE A 37 -1.51 33.54 -0.10
N VAL A 38 -2.34 33.14 0.84
CA VAL A 38 -3.76 32.83 0.66
C VAL A 38 -4.62 33.66 1.61
N GLU A 39 -5.88 33.87 1.25
CA GLU A 39 -6.81 34.72 2.01
C GLU A 39 -7.27 34.05 3.31
N ASN A 40 -7.46 32.72 3.29
CA ASN A 40 -7.99 31.95 4.41
C ASN A 40 -7.65 30.46 4.29
N GLU A 41 -7.95 29.69 5.35
CA GLU A 41 -7.68 28.25 5.44
C GLU A 41 -8.45 27.44 4.37
N GLY A 42 -9.65 27.89 3.97
CA GLY A 42 -10.45 27.22 2.94
C GLY A 42 -9.83 27.29 1.54
N GLU A 43 -9.27 28.45 1.19
CA GLU A 43 -8.47 28.61 -0.03
C GLU A 43 -7.21 27.74 0.02
N ALA A 44 -6.50 27.73 1.16
CA ALA A 44 -5.32 26.89 1.37
C ALA A 44 -5.64 25.41 1.14
N LYS A 45 -6.71 24.91 1.78
CA LYS A 45 -7.17 23.52 1.65
C LYS A 45 -7.40 23.14 0.19
N THR A 46 -8.11 23.98 -0.56
CA THR A 46 -8.40 23.71 -1.97
C THR A 46 -7.12 23.66 -2.80
N ARG A 47 -6.19 24.60 -2.59
CA ARG A 47 -4.92 24.65 -3.33
C ARG A 47 -3.98 23.50 -2.97
N ILE A 48 -3.95 23.06 -1.71
CA ILE A 48 -3.18 21.89 -1.26
C ILE A 48 -3.69 20.63 -1.96
N ILE A 49 -5.00 20.38 -1.92
CA ILE A 49 -5.63 19.23 -2.59
C ILE A 49 -5.30 19.24 -4.08
N VAL A 50 -5.50 20.39 -4.76
CA VAL A 50 -5.17 20.51 -6.19
C VAL A 50 -3.70 20.22 -6.46
N SER A 51 -2.78 20.67 -5.60
CA SER A 51 -1.34 20.44 -5.78
C SER A 51 -0.96 18.97 -5.60
N LEU A 52 -1.51 18.29 -4.59
CA LEU A 52 -1.27 16.85 -4.36
C LEU A 52 -1.84 16.01 -5.50
N LYS A 53 -3.09 16.27 -5.91
CA LYS A 53 -3.72 15.58 -7.04
C LYS A 53 -2.96 15.79 -8.34
N ALA A 54 -2.61 17.03 -8.66
CA ALA A 54 -1.84 17.33 -9.87
C ALA A 54 -0.52 16.56 -9.91
N PHE A 55 0.20 16.49 -8.78
CA PHE A 55 1.44 15.73 -8.69
C PHE A 55 1.23 14.24 -8.95
N LEU A 56 0.21 13.64 -8.33
CA LEU A 56 -0.13 12.23 -8.53
C LEU A 56 -0.47 11.95 -10.00
N GLU A 57 -1.31 12.78 -10.63
CA GLU A 57 -1.66 12.63 -12.05
C GLU A 57 -0.44 12.70 -12.96
N THR A 58 0.45 13.67 -12.74
CA THR A 58 1.66 13.83 -13.56
C THR A 58 2.67 12.72 -13.33
N SER A 59 2.70 12.12 -12.13
CA SER A 59 3.68 11.11 -11.77
C SER A 59 3.20 9.69 -12.09
N TYR A 60 1.95 9.37 -11.77
CA TYR A 60 1.41 8.00 -11.76
C TYR A 60 0.11 7.82 -12.55
N GLY A 61 -0.43 8.89 -13.13
CA GLY A 61 -1.58 8.80 -14.03
C GLY A 61 -1.26 8.02 -15.31
N PRO A 62 -2.27 7.70 -16.15
CA PRO A 62 -2.08 6.93 -17.38
C PRO A 62 -1.02 7.50 -18.34
N GLU A 63 -0.89 8.83 -18.35
CA GLU A 63 0.07 9.60 -19.15
C GLU A 63 1.23 10.16 -18.31
N GLY A 64 1.36 9.69 -17.06
CA GLY A 64 2.36 10.17 -16.11
C GLY A 64 3.76 9.61 -16.36
N GLU A 65 4.74 10.10 -15.61
CA GLU A 65 6.15 9.70 -15.75
C GLU A 65 6.42 8.23 -15.39
N ASN A 66 5.63 7.66 -14.49
CA ASN A 66 5.76 6.30 -13.97
C ASN A 66 4.37 5.70 -13.68
N PRO A 67 3.56 5.34 -14.69
CA PRO A 67 2.23 4.78 -14.45
C PRO A 67 2.31 3.50 -13.58
N LEU A 68 1.48 3.47 -12.53
CA LEU A 68 1.36 2.37 -11.57
C LEU A 68 -0.04 1.73 -11.69
N GLU A 69 -0.17 0.44 -11.33
CA GLU A 69 -1.47 -0.25 -11.40
C GLU A 69 -2.31 -0.07 -10.14
N MET A 70 -1.66 -0.04 -8.97
CA MET A 70 -2.31 0.16 -7.68
C MET A 70 -2.05 1.56 -7.15
N HIS A 71 -0.79 2.00 -7.07
CA HIS A 71 -0.40 3.32 -6.52
C HIS A 71 -0.59 4.42 -7.57
N LYS A 72 -1.77 4.42 -8.19
CA LYS A 72 -2.25 5.41 -9.15
C LYS A 72 -3.08 6.48 -8.42
N PRO A 73 -3.34 7.64 -9.04
CA PRO A 73 -4.02 8.74 -8.37
C PRO A 73 -5.35 8.33 -7.71
N GLU A 74 -6.11 7.43 -8.33
CA GLU A 74 -7.40 6.98 -7.80
C GLU A 74 -7.29 6.24 -6.46
N HIS A 75 -6.19 5.54 -6.19
CA HIS A 75 -5.95 4.89 -4.89
C HIS A 75 -5.86 5.94 -3.78
N SER A 76 -5.01 6.95 -3.94
CA SER A 76 -4.87 8.03 -2.95
C SER A 76 -6.16 8.85 -2.82
N TYR A 77 -6.94 9.01 -3.90
CA TYR A 77 -8.23 9.72 -3.85
C TYR A 77 -9.27 8.94 -3.05
N GLN A 78 -9.37 7.63 -3.31
CA GLN A 78 -10.29 6.75 -2.59
C GLN A 78 -9.92 6.68 -1.12
N LEU A 79 -8.62 6.51 -0.81
CA LEU A 79 -8.13 6.51 0.56
C LEU A 79 -8.52 7.79 1.30
N ALA A 80 -8.26 8.96 0.70
CA ALA A 80 -8.61 10.23 1.33
C ALA A 80 -10.12 10.39 1.56
N ALA A 81 -10.95 9.98 0.60
CA ALA A 81 -12.41 10.02 0.75
C ALA A 81 -12.89 9.10 1.89
N ASP A 82 -12.35 7.89 1.96
CA ASP A 82 -12.74 6.91 2.99
C ASP A 82 -12.25 7.32 4.38
N VAL A 83 -11.02 7.84 4.50
CA VAL A 83 -10.46 8.35 5.75
C VAL A 83 -11.29 9.54 6.27
N VAL A 84 -11.64 10.51 5.41
CA VAL A 84 -12.50 11.64 5.81
C VAL A 84 -13.87 11.14 6.28
N SER A 85 -14.50 10.23 5.52
CA SER A 85 -15.79 9.64 5.88
C SER A 85 -15.75 8.97 7.26
N ASP A 86 -14.68 8.22 7.54
CA ASP A 86 -14.52 7.52 8.81
C ASP A 86 -14.26 8.46 9.98
N LEU A 87 -13.38 9.44 9.80
CA LEU A 87 -13.08 10.42 10.82
C LEU A 87 -14.30 11.29 11.16
N GLU A 88 -15.12 11.64 10.17
CA GLU A 88 -16.41 12.31 10.43
C GLU A 88 -17.40 11.41 11.20
N ALA A 89 -17.43 10.12 10.91
CA ALA A 89 -18.26 9.16 11.65
C ALA A 89 -17.79 9.01 13.10
N ILE A 90 -16.48 8.91 13.31
CA ILE A 90 -15.88 8.81 14.63
C ILE A 90 -16.04 10.13 15.40
N GLN A 91 -15.89 11.29 14.75
CA GLN A 91 -16.16 12.59 15.38
C GLN A 91 -17.59 12.70 15.89
N ARG A 92 -18.58 12.12 15.20
CA ARG A 92 -19.97 12.05 15.70
C ARG A 92 -20.12 11.16 16.94
N ILE A 93 -19.30 10.12 17.08
CA ILE A 93 -19.27 9.23 18.25
C ILE A 93 -18.53 9.89 19.42
N SER A 94 -17.37 10.51 19.13
CA SER A 94 -16.43 11.08 20.10
C SER A 94 -15.76 12.34 19.54
N PRO A 95 -16.37 13.53 19.71
CA PRO A 95 -15.84 14.79 19.15
C PRO A 95 -14.48 15.22 19.71
N ASP A 96 -14.10 14.69 20.86
CA ASP A 96 -12.86 14.96 21.58
C ASP A 96 -11.65 14.18 21.05
N LEU A 97 -11.88 13.07 20.35
CA LEU A 97 -10.83 12.26 19.72
C LEU A 97 -10.46 12.74 18.31
N VAL A 98 -11.38 13.40 17.61
CA VAL A 98 -11.19 13.81 16.20
C VAL A 98 -11.72 15.23 15.99
N GLY A 99 -10.81 16.19 15.85
CA GLY A 99 -11.14 17.58 15.55
C GLY A 99 -11.26 17.85 14.04
N PRO A 100 -11.91 18.95 13.61
CA PRO A 100 -11.96 19.35 12.19
C PRO A 100 -10.58 19.57 11.54
N ALA A 101 -9.60 20.00 12.34
CA ALA A 101 -8.21 20.15 11.89
C ALA A 101 -7.57 18.79 11.56
N ASN A 102 -7.83 17.75 12.36
CA ASN A 102 -7.34 16.40 12.09
C ASN A 102 -7.91 15.87 10.77
N ILE A 103 -9.23 15.98 10.57
CA ILE A 103 -9.88 15.54 9.32
C ILE A 103 -9.24 16.19 8.09
N THR A 104 -8.95 17.49 8.16
CA THR A 104 -8.33 18.22 7.05
C THR A 104 -6.88 17.78 6.84
N LEU A 105 -6.11 17.59 7.91
CA LEU A 105 -4.73 17.12 7.82
C LEU A 105 -4.65 15.69 7.27
N ASP A 106 -5.50 14.79 7.75
CA ASP A 106 -5.54 13.38 7.35
C ASP A 106 -6.03 13.21 5.92
N GLU A 107 -6.88 14.12 5.41
CA GLU A 107 -7.21 14.19 3.98
C GLU A 107 -5.95 14.46 3.13
N PHE A 108 -5.11 15.41 3.54
CA PHE A 108 -3.88 15.72 2.82
C PHE A 108 -2.86 14.58 2.91
N ILE A 109 -2.75 13.95 4.07
CA ILE A 109 -1.84 12.84 4.30
C ILE A 109 -2.27 11.62 3.48
N SER A 110 -3.56 11.31 3.46
CA SER A 110 -4.12 10.23 2.66
C SER A 110 -3.96 10.48 1.16
N LEU A 111 -4.10 11.73 0.69
CA LEU A 111 -3.76 12.07 -0.70
C LEU A 111 -2.25 11.97 -0.96
N GLY A 112 -1.43 12.29 0.04
CA GLY A 112 0.00 12.45 -0.12
C GLY A 112 0.86 11.22 0.17
N HIS A 113 0.31 10.17 0.79
CA HIS A 113 1.06 9.03 1.32
C HIS A 113 1.90 8.29 0.26
N ASP A 114 1.42 8.24 -0.98
CA ASP A 114 2.10 7.63 -2.13
C ASP A 114 2.62 8.67 -3.13
N SER A 115 2.84 9.92 -2.68
CA SER A 115 3.36 10.95 -3.59
C SER A 115 4.71 10.54 -4.18
N ILE A 116 5.56 9.80 -3.47
CA ILE A 116 6.86 9.37 -3.98
C ILE A 116 6.94 7.83 -3.98
N GLU A 117 6.81 7.24 -5.17
CA GLU A 117 6.81 5.79 -5.39
C GLU A 117 7.97 5.36 -6.28
N ARG A 118 9.19 5.50 -5.75
CA ARG A 118 10.40 5.07 -6.44
C ARG A 118 10.46 3.56 -6.48
N SER A 119 10.83 3.04 -7.64
CA SER A 119 10.95 1.61 -7.85
C SER A 119 11.98 1.27 -8.91
N VAL A 120 12.52 0.06 -8.82
CA VAL A 120 13.43 -0.54 -9.79
C VAL A 120 12.72 -1.73 -10.41
N ILE A 121 12.81 -1.88 -11.74
CA ILE A 121 12.20 -3.01 -12.43
C ILE A 121 13.29 -3.95 -12.93
N LYS A 122 13.24 -5.20 -12.49
CA LYS A 122 14.24 -6.22 -12.86
C LYS A 122 13.56 -7.54 -13.22
N LYS A 123 13.86 -8.08 -14.41
CA LYS A 123 13.26 -9.32 -14.92
C LYS A 123 11.72 -9.34 -14.82
N GLY A 124 11.09 -8.17 -15.00
CA GLY A 124 9.64 -8.02 -14.90
C GLY A 124 9.08 -7.97 -13.48
N VAL A 125 9.90 -7.89 -12.44
CA VAL A 125 9.44 -7.64 -11.07
C VAL A 125 9.73 -6.19 -10.72
N ARG A 126 8.72 -5.48 -10.20
CA ARG A 126 8.91 -4.12 -9.67
C ARG A 126 9.26 -4.23 -8.18
N ALA A 127 10.44 -3.72 -7.81
CA ALA A 127 10.88 -3.56 -6.44
C ALA A 127 10.67 -2.10 -6.02
N ARG A 128 9.86 -1.84 -4.99
CA ARG A 128 9.69 -0.49 -4.43
C ARG A 128 10.81 -0.17 -3.44
N ILE A 129 11.28 1.07 -3.42
CA ILE A 129 12.24 1.56 -2.42
C ILE A 129 11.45 1.97 -1.18
N ARG A 130 11.18 1.00 -0.29
CA ARG A 130 10.36 1.21 0.91
C ARG A 130 11.20 1.74 2.07
N GLY A 131 10.60 2.49 2.98
CA GLY A 131 11.18 2.84 4.27
C GLY A 131 10.71 4.20 4.78
N MET A 132 10.57 4.32 6.10
CA MET A 132 10.31 5.61 6.73
C MET A 132 11.63 6.23 7.24
N TRP A 133 12.55 5.46 7.81
CA TRP A 133 13.83 5.98 8.29
C TRP A 133 15.02 5.27 7.63
N PRO A 134 16.24 5.86 7.68
CA PRO A 134 17.44 5.18 7.20
C PRO A 134 17.64 3.79 7.83
N ASP A 135 17.25 3.62 9.09
CA ASP A 135 17.32 2.34 9.79
C ASP A 135 16.24 1.34 9.32
N ASP A 136 15.12 1.81 8.76
CA ASP A 136 14.11 0.93 8.14
C ASP A 136 14.61 0.33 6.82
N LEU A 137 15.55 0.99 6.17
CA LEU A 137 16.29 0.42 5.04
C LEU A 137 17.25 -0.69 5.51
N SER A 138 17.54 -0.78 6.82
CA SER A 138 18.51 -1.70 7.41
C SER A 138 17.89 -2.93 8.11
N GLY A 139 16.60 -2.89 8.43
CA GLY A 139 15.88 -3.99 9.10
C GLY A 139 15.79 -5.25 8.23
N ASN A 140 16.69 -6.21 8.44
CA ASN A 140 16.89 -7.44 7.67
C ASN A 140 17.41 -7.26 6.23
N VAL A 141 18.25 -6.26 5.98
CA VAL A 141 19.12 -6.25 4.80
C VAL A 141 20.52 -6.68 5.24
N THR A 142 20.80 -7.99 5.27
CA THR A 142 22.18 -8.44 5.47
C THR A 142 22.93 -8.27 4.14
N LEU A 143 23.68 -7.17 4.00
CA LEU A 143 24.67 -7.02 2.94
C LEU A 143 25.80 -8.04 3.18
N LYS A 144 25.72 -9.22 2.58
CA LYS A 144 26.91 -10.09 2.45
C LYS A 144 27.82 -9.53 1.36
N GLU A 145 29.14 -9.56 1.60
CA GLU A 145 30.17 -9.21 0.61
C GLU A 145 29.86 -9.87 -0.73
N GLY A 146 29.49 -9.06 -1.73
CA GLY A 146 28.90 -9.53 -2.99
C GLY A 146 27.62 -8.79 -3.43
N GLY A 147 27.03 -7.94 -2.57
CA GLY A 147 25.99 -6.97 -2.99
C GLY A 147 24.57 -7.53 -3.10
N VAL A 148 24.25 -8.57 -2.34
CA VAL A 148 22.87 -9.10 -2.24
C VAL A 148 22.08 -8.28 -1.21
N ILE A 149 20.96 -7.70 -1.65
CA ILE A 149 19.92 -7.15 -0.77
C ILE A 149 19.00 -8.32 -0.40
N GLU A 150 19.21 -8.90 0.77
CA GLU A 150 18.45 -10.04 1.27
C GLU A 150 17.23 -9.57 2.10
N ALA A 151 16.44 -8.60 1.61
CA ALA A 151 15.19 -8.19 2.27
C ALA A 151 13.98 -8.73 1.50
N GLY A 152 13.41 -9.85 1.94
CA GLY A 152 12.13 -10.39 1.46
C GLY A 152 12.06 -10.78 -0.02
N PHE A 153 13.07 -10.44 -0.81
CA PHE A 153 13.14 -10.62 -2.25
C PHE A 153 13.49 -12.06 -2.61
N GLU A 154 14.40 -12.69 -1.85
CA GLU A 154 14.58 -14.13 -1.94
C GLU A 154 13.36 -14.88 -1.40
N THR A 155 12.70 -14.44 -0.33
CA THR A 155 11.56 -15.18 0.27
C THR A 155 10.29 -15.14 -0.59
N MET A 156 10.00 -14.00 -1.21
CA MET A 156 8.92 -13.84 -2.21
C MET A 156 9.15 -14.76 -3.43
N PHE A 157 10.41 -15.07 -3.71
CA PHE A 157 10.83 -16.00 -4.74
C PHE A 157 10.92 -17.45 -4.23
N THR A 158 11.50 -17.76 -3.07
CA THR A 158 11.72 -19.14 -2.56
C THR A 158 10.44 -19.86 -2.22
N TRP A 159 9.36 -19.13 -1.90
CA TRP A 159 8.02 -19.71 -1.80
C TRP A 159 7.49 -20.29 -3.12
N ASN A 160 7.95 -19.74 -4.24
CA ASN A 160 7.72 -20.22 -5.60
C ASN A 160 8.89 -21.10 -6.13
N LEU A 161 10.10 -21.00 -5.55
CA LEU A 161 11.34 -21.64 -6.07
C LEU A 161 11.71 -22.98 -5.41
N SER A 162 10.87 -23.62 -4.59
CA SER A 162 11.09 -25.07 -4.34
C SER A 162 11.00 -25.91 -5.64
N GLN A 163 10.74 -25.25 -6.79
CA GLN A 163 10.64 -25.82 -8.14
C GLN A 163 11.53 -25.11 -9.20
N PHE A 164 12.55 -24.31 -8.83
CA PHE A 164 13.40 -23.58 -9.78
C PHE A 164 14.89 -23.57 -9.36
N ASP A 165 15.79 -23.61 -10.35
CA ASP A 165 17.24 -23.41 -10.18
C ASP A 165 17.55 -21.90 -10.12
N VAL A 166 18.04 -21.44 -8.98
CA VAL A 166 18.24 -20.01 -8.64
C VAL A 166 19.59 -19.48 -9.13
N SER A 167 20.39 -20.29 -9.81
CA SER A 167 21.76 -19.95 -10.23
C SER A 167 21.85 -18.87 -11.32
N ASP A 168 20.75 -18.53 -12.01
CA ASP A 168 20.73 -17.58 -13.13
C ASP A 168 20.19 -16.17 -12.79
N ILE A 169 19.92 -15.86 -11.51
CA ILE A 169 19.50 -14.52 -11.08
C ILE A 169 20.72 -13.70 -10.65
N GLU A 170 21.40 -13.09 -11.62
CA GLU A 170 22.29 -11.96 -11.32
C GLU A 170 21.45 -10.75 -10.89
N LEU A 171 21.31 -10.59 -9.58
CA LEU A 171 20.93 -9.32 -8.97
C LEU A 171 22.11 -8.34 -9.13
N SER A 172 22.25 -7.69 -10.29
CA SER A 172 23.01 -6.43 -10.35
C SER A 172 22.57 -5.50 -9.20
N ALA A 173 23.49 -5.23 -8.30
CA ALA A 173 23.31 -4.35 -7.16
C ALA A 173 22.83 -2.98 -7.63
N VAL A 174 22.02 -2.32 -6.80
CA VAL A 174 22.04 -0.85 -6.74
C VAL A 174 23.47 -0.52 -6.30
N SER A 175 24.29 -0.14 -7.27
CA SER A 175 25.75 -0.12 -7.17
C SER A 175 26.31 1.21 -6.69
N ASP A 176 25.44 2.20 -6.44
CA ASP A 176 25.83 3.52 -5.96
C ASP A 176 25.36 3.72 -4.51
N PRO A 177 26.28 3.83 -3.54
CA PRO A 177 25.98 4.24 -2.17
C PRO A 177 25.17 5.55 -2.05
N LYS A 178 25.14 6.38 -3.10
CA LYS A 178 24.28 7.58 -3.16
C LYS A 178 22.79 7.27 -3.23
N ASP A 179 22.38 6.08 -3.63
CA ASP A 179 20.98 5.65 -3.58
C ASP A 179 20.53 5.30 -2.14
N LEU A 180 21.46 5.13 -1.19
CA LEU A 180 21.18 5.06 0.25
C LEU A 180 21.11 6.45 0.91
N GLU A 181 21.54 7.51 0.23
CA GLU A 181 21.29 8.90 0.64
C GLU A 181 19.84 9.34 0.34
N ASN A 182 19.07 8.48 -0.34
CA ASN A 182 17.70 8.72 -0.71
C ASN A 182 16.74 8.07 0.32
N PRO A 183 15.85 8.84 0.96
CA PRO A 183 14.93 8.27 1.96
C PRO A 183 13.96 7.26 1.34
N GLY A 184 13.39 6.31 2.10
CA GLY A 184 12.35 5.43 1.53
C GLY A 184 11.11 6.20 1.04
N ASN A 185 10.27 5.53 0.24
CA ASN A 185 9.10 6.11 -0.41
C ASN A 185 8.18 6.83 0.58
N GLU A 186 7.87 6.18 1.70
CA GLU A 186 6.95 6.71 2.73
C GLU A 186 7.50 8.00 3.36
N PHE A 187 8.80 8.08 3.65
CA PHE A 187 9.41 9.34 4.13
C PHE A 187 9.43 10.42 3.07
N ALA A 188 9.80 10.07 1.84
CA ALA A 188 9.85 11.03 0.76
C ALA A 188 8.45 11.61 0.48
N SER A 189 7.41 10.78 0.54
CA SER A 189 6.01 11.16 0.50
C SER A 189 5.62 12.06 1.67
N ALA A 190 6.02 11.74 2.90
CA ALA A 190 5.78 12.58 4.07
C ALA A 190 6.42 13.97 3.93
N VAL A 191 7.69 14.03 3.48
CA VAL A 191 8.40 15.30 3.23
C VAL A 191 7.72 16.10 2.14
N TYR A 192 7.36 15.46 1.04
CA TYR A 192 6.66 16.13 -0.05
C TYR A 192 5.32 16.71 0.43
N THR A 193 4.49 15.88 1.07
CA THR A 193 3.18 16.25 1.59
C THR A 193 3.28 17.41 2.57
N TRP A 194 4.18 17.31 3.55
CA TRP A 194 4.41 18.39 4.52
C TRP A 194 4.85 19.68 3.84
N LYS A 195 5.79 19.64 2.88
CA LYS A 195 6.22 20.83 2.12
C LYS A 195 5.08 21.46 1.33
N VAL A 196 4.20 20.66 0.72
CA VAL A 196 3.02 21.17 0.01
C VAL A 196 2.08 21.88 0.99
N ILE A 197 1.85 21.32 2.19
CA ILE A 197 1.03 21.94 3.24
C ILE A 197 1.65 23.27 3.71
N GLN A 198 2.96 23.27 4.03
CA GLN A 198 3.67 24.44 4.55
C GLN A 198 3.86 25.56 3.52
N LYS A 199 3.65 25.29 2.22
CA LYS A 199 3.76 26.28 1.15
C LYS A 199 2.75 27.42 1.30
N PHE A 200 1.59 27.17 1.91
CA PHE A 200 0.50 28.15 1.96
C PHE A 200 0.45 28.88 3.30
N VAL A 201 0.44 30.21 3.25
CA VAL A 201 0.49 31.08 4.44
C VAL A 201 -0.58 32.16 4.43
N ILE A 202 -1.04 32.57 5.61
CA ILE A 202 -2.00 33.66 5.79
C ILE A 202 -1.29 34.86 6.43
N LYS A 203 -1.52 36.07 5.91
CA LYS A 203 -1.03 37.31 6.53
C LYS A 203 -1.80 37.57 7.82
N VAL A 204 -1.10 37.66 8.95
CA VAL A 204 -1.70 37.85 10.29
C VAL A 204 -1.55 39.27 10.82
N GLY A 205 -0.70 40.09 10.19
CA GLY A 205 -0.49 41.47 10.60
C GLY A 205 0.76 42.06 10.00
N GLU A 206 1.29 43.08 10.66
CA GLU A 206 2.55 43.73 10.34
C GLU A 206 3.35 43.92 11.64
N ASN A 207 4.68 43.86 11.57
CA ASN A 207 5.54 44.13 12.72
C ASN A 207 5.68 45.65 12.97
N GLU A 208 6.46 46.03 13.99
CA GLU A 208 6.69 47.45 14.35
C GLU A 208 7.31 48.30 13.22
N LYS A 209 7.88 47.65 12.20
CA LYS A 209 8.45 48.30 11.01
C LYS A 209 7.49 48.34 9.81
N GLY A 210 6.27 47.83 9.96
CA GLY A 210 5.29 47.72 8.88
C GLY A 210 5.53 46.53 7.93
N GLU A 211 6.41 45.59 8.29
CA GLU A 211 6.67 44.41 7.46
C GLU A 211 5.60 43.34 7.74
N PRO A 212 5.04 42.68 6.70
CA PRO A 212 3.98 41.70 6.87
C PRO A 212 4.45 40.48 7.67
N LEU A 213 3.60 40.03 8.59
CA LEU A 213 3.78 38.79 9.35
C LEU A 213 2.85 37.71 8.81
N TYR A 214 3.35 36.48 8.75
CA TYR A 214 2.64 35.33 8.21
C TYR A 214 2.59 34.19 9.21
N LYS A 215 1.54 33.37 9.11
CA LYS A 215 1.46 32.05 9.76
C LYS A 215 1.14 30.97 8.72
N PRO A 216 1.51 29.69 8.95
CA PRO A 216 1.00 28.59 8.14
C PRO A 216 -0.52 28.64 8.04
N ALA A 217 -1.06 28.44 6.84
CA ALA A 217 -2.50 28.42 6.65
C ALA A 217 -3.13 27.15 7.25
N ILE A 218 -2.35 26.07 7.35
CA ILE A 218 -2.71 24.82 8.02
C ILE A 218 -1.56 24.47 8.97
N GLU A 219 -1.87 24.31 10.24
CA GLU A 219 -0.90 23.91 11.26
C GLU A 219 -0.65 22.41 11.16
N ALA A 220 0.59 22.03 10.84
CA ALA A 220 1.03 20.64 10.79
C ALA A 220 2.54 20.58 11.07
N SER A 221 2.94 19.82 12.09
CA SER A 221 4.36 19.50 12.28
C SER A 221 4.80 18.46 11.24
N PHE A 222 6.10 18.38 10.96
CA PHE A 222 6.60 17.32 10.10
C PHE A 222 6.41 15.95 10.78
N GLU A 223 6.64 15.89 12.09
CA GLU A 223 6.48 14.69 12.91
C GLU A 223 5.04 14.13 12.81
N ASP A 224 4.03 15.00 12.86
CA ASP A 224 2.62 14.63 12.70
C ASP A 224 2.33 14.01 11.34
N VAL A 225 2.85 14.61 10.26
CA VAL A 225 2.70 14.10 8.90
C VAL A 225 3.44 12.78 8.73
N ALA A 226 4.69 12.72 9.20
CA ALA A 226 5.54 11.55 9.04
C ALA A 226 4.99 10.34 9.80
N HIS A 227 4.50 10.49 11.04
CA HIS A 227 3.93 9.38 11.78
C HIS A 227 2.69 8.79 11.09
N ARG A 228 1.80 9.64 10.57
CA ARG A 228 0.58 9.19 9.87
C ARG A 228 0.86 8.57 8.50
N VAL A 229 1.93 8.96 7.82
CA VAL A 229 2.41 8.21 6.64
C VAL A 229 3.13 6.92 7.09
N ALA A 230 3.82 6.91 8.24
CA ALA A 230 4.56 5.73 8.68
C ALA A 230 3.65 4.53 8.94
N VAL A 231 2.43 4.78 9.44
CA VAL A 231 1.46 3.71 9.67
C VAL A 231 0.91 3.08 8.38
N THR A 232 1.16 3.65 7.20
CA THR A 232 0.88 2.99 5.91
C THR A 232 2.02 2.08 5.46
N LEU A 233 3.23 2.20 6.02
CA LEU A 233 4.39 1.38 5.63
C LEU A 233 4.08 -0.12 5.78
N PRO A 234 4.06 -0.91 4.70
CA PRO A 234 3.82 -2.35 4.79
C PRO A 234 5.13 -3.11 5.01
N ASN A 235 5.09 -4.12 5.86
CA ASN A 235 6.15 -5.10 6.05
C ASN A 235 5.61 -6.52 5.78
N PHE A 236 6.42 -7.34 5.10
CA PHE A 236 6.00 -8.60 4.51
C PHE A 236 6.65 -9.79 5.23
N ASP A 237 5.83 -10.73 5.67
CA ASP A 237 6.24 -12.04 6.17
C ASP A 237 5.61 -13.12 5.28
N PHE A 238 6.40 -13.63 4.34
CA PHE A 238 5.98 -14.65 3.37
C PHE A 238 5.85 -16.05 3.97
N GLU A 239 6.38 -16.27 5.19
CA GLU A 239 6.40 -17.58 5.85
C GLU A 239 5.47 -17.62 7.07
N ALA A 240 4.56 -16.64 7.16
CA ALA A 240 3.57 -16.59 8.20
C ALA A 240 2.69 -17.84 8.14
N THR A 241 2.39 -18.37 9.32
CA THR A 241 1.60 -19.61 9.45
C THR A 241 0.17 -19.24 9.78
N LEU A 242 -0.77 -19.68 8.95
CA LEU A 242 -2.20 -19.60 9.21
C LEU A 242 -2.59 -20.57 10.35
N PRO A 243 -3.76 -20.38 10.99
CA PRO A 243 -4.23 -21.25 12.07
C PRO A 243 -4.34 -22.74 11.70
N ASP A 244 -4.52 -23.05 10.41
CA ASP A 244 -4.61 -24.41 9.87
C ASP A 244 -3.26 -25.02 9.49
N GLY A 245 -2.15 -24.32 9.76
CA GLY A 245 -0.79 -24.76 9.48
C GLY A 245 -0.30 -24.47 8.06
N ARG A 246 -1.15 -23.96 7.17
CA ARG A 246 -0.70 -23.49 5.85
C ARG A 246 0.20 -22.26 6.02
N LYS A 247 1.17 -22.14 5.13
CA LYS A 247 1.94 -20.90 4.99
C LYS A 247 1.11 -19.90 4.17
N ALA A 248 1.25 -18.61 4.47
CA ALA A 248 0.65 -17.51 3.74
C ALA A 248 1.51 -16.24 3.85
N LEU A 249 1.27 -15.29 2.95
CA LEU A 249 1.78 -13.94 3.13
C LEU A 249 0.98 -13.21 4.22
N ARG A 250 1.72 -12.69 5.19
CA ARG A 250 1.24 -11.70 6.14
C ARG A 250 1.86 -10.35 5.79
N VAL A 251 1.01 -9.34 5.62
CA VAL A 251 1.44 -7.94 5.52
C VAL A 251 1.03 -7.24 6.80
N HIS A 252 1.94 -6.55 7.46
CA HIS A 252 1.68 -5.81 8.69
C HIS A 252 2.29 -4.43 8.64
N GLN A 253 1.76 -3.50 9.42
CA GLN A 253 2.24 -2.11 9.48
C GLN A 253 3.00 -1.94 10.81
N PRO A 254 4.36 -1.92 10.80
CA PRO A 254 5.15 -1.96 12.03
C PRO A 254 4.96 -0.71 12.90
N TYR A 255 4.60 0.41 12.27
CA TYR A 255 4.32 1.68 12.94
C TYR A 255 2.92 1.75 13.57
N LEU A 256 2.00 0.87 13.18
CA LEU A 256 0.68 0.76 13.79
C LEU A 256 0.75 -0.07 15.08
N ASN A 257 0.87 0.60 16.23
CA ASN A 257 1.11 -0.02 17.54
C ASN A 257 0.03 0.33 18.58
N GLU A 258 0.16 -0.15 19.81
CA GLU A 258 -0.83 0.10 20.86
C GLU A 258 -1.05 1.58 21.22
N TRP A 259 -0.08 2.45 20.93
CA TRP A 259 -0.14 3.88 21.18
C TRP A 259 -0.66 4.69 20.00
N SER A 260 -0.96 4.02 18.87
CA SER A 260 -1.45 4.72 17.69
C SER A 260 -2.76 5.45 17.97
N THR A 261 -2.88 6.65 17.40
CA THR A 261 -4.07 7.49 17.54
C THR A 261 -5.24 6.95 16.71
N ILE A 262 -6.45 7.49 16.91
CA ILE A 262 -7.63 7.06 16.15
C ILE A 262 -7.44 7.28 14.65
N ASP A 263 -6.89 8.43 14.27
CA ASP A 263 -6.60 8.81 12.90
C ASP A 263 -5.53 7.92 12.26
N GLU A 264 -4.46 7.60 12.97
CA GLU A 264 -3.47 6.62 12.51
C GLU A 264 -4.10 5.23 12.28
N ILE A 265 -5.00 4.79 13.17
CA ILE A 265 -5.74 3.54 13.01
C ILE A 265 -6.65 3.58 11.77
N VAL A 266 -7.33 4.70 11.52
CA VAL A 266 -8.19 4.88 10.34
C VAL A 266 -7.37 4.85 9.05
N ILE A 267 -6.31 5.65 8.95
CA ILE A 267 -5.43 5.72 7.77
C ILE A 267 -4.85 4.34 7.47
N ALA A 268 -4.23 3.70 8.46
CA ALA A 268 -3.59 2.40 8.28
C ALA A 268 -4.58 1.31 7.88
N ASN A 269 -5.80 1.34 8.44
CA ASN A 269 -6.84 0.38 8.07
C ASN A 269 -7.39 0.64 6.68
N ARG A 270 -7.62 1.89 6.27
CA ARG A 270 -8.17 2.17 4.94
C ARG A 270 -7.18 1.90 3.82
N ASP A 271 -5.89 2.17 4.05
CA ASP A 271 -4.83 1.92 3.08
C ASP A 271 -4.67 0.42 2.77
N LEU A 272 -4.28 -0.38 3.76
CA LEU A 272 -3.94 -1.79 3.54
C LEU A 272 -5.14 -2.73 3.69
N ARG A 273 -6.08 -2.42 4.60
CA ARG A 273 -7.20 -3.33 4.94
C ARG A 273 -8.52 -2.94 4.28
N GLY A 274 -8.65 -1.71 3.80
CA GLY A 274 -9.81 -1.21 3.06
C GLY A 274 -10.20 -2.13 1.91
N PRO A 275 -9.24 -2.58 1.06
CA PRO A 275 -9.51 -3.57 0.03
C PRO A 275 -10.12 -4.86 0.57
N CYS A 276 -9.52 -5.45 1.61
CA CYS A 276 -10.00 -6.69 2.22
C CYS A 276 -11.36 -6.55 2.91
N GLY A 277 -11.68 -5.35 3.38
CA GLY A 277 -12.96 -4.97 3.97
C GLY A 277 -14.00 -4.50 2.95
N ALA A 278 -13.70 -4.53 1.65
CA ALA A 278 -14.62 -4.07 0.61
C ALA A 278 -15.98 -4.75 0.72
N ARG A 279 -17.05 -4.01 0.36
CA ARG A 279 -18.45 -4.41 0.55
C ARG A 279 -18.82 -5.73 -0.14
N ASP A 280 -18.07 -6.09 -1.18
CA ASP A 280 -18.16 -7.35 -1.90
C ASP A 280 -16.79 -7.74 -2.49
N PHE A 281 -16.72 -8.98 -2.99
CA PHE A 281 -15.52 -9.49 -3.65
C PHE A 281 -15.17 -8.71 -4.93
N ALA A 282 -16.14 -8.10 -5.62
CA ALA A 282 -15.88 -7.35 -6.84
C ALA A 282 -15.13 -6.03 -6.59
N GLY A 283 -15.27 -5.44 -5.39
CA GLY A 283 -14.45 -4.31 -4.93
C GLY A 283 -13.09 -4.74 -4.40
N PHE A 284 -13.02 -5.85 -3.66
CA PHE A 284 -11.77 -6.39 -3.12
C PHE A 284 -10.84 -6.89 -4.24
N TYR A 285 -11.38 -7.64 -5.18
CA TYR A 285 -10.64 -8.31 -6.24
C TYR A 285 -9.70 -7.37 -7.03
N PRO A 286 -10.19 -6.26 -7.63
CA PRO A 286 -9.32 -5.39 -8.42
C PRO A 286 -8.28 -4.67 -7.57
N THR A 287 -8.59 -4.29 -6.33
CA THR A 287 -7.74 -3.45 -5.46
C THR A 287 -6.74 -4.28 -4.64
N GLY A 288 -7.20 -5.35 -4.00
CA GLY A 288 -6.36 -6.28 -3.25
C GLY A 288 -5.41 -7.09 -4.15
N ASP A 289 -5.85 -7.49 -5.35
CA ASP A 289 -4.95 -8.13 -6.31
C ASP A 289 -4.09 -7.13 -7.08
N ALA A 290 -4.44 -5.84 -7.14
CA ALA A 290 -3.62 -4.83 -7.84
C ALA A 290 -2.24 -4.71 -7.22
N GLU A 291 -2.10 -4.77 -5.89
CA GLU A 291 -0.78 -4.72 -5.25
C GLU A 291 0.12 -5.86 -5.75
N PHE A 292 -0.43 -7.07 -5.83
CA PHE A 292 0.28 -8.24 -6.32
C PHE A 292 0.55 -8.20 -7.83
N ARG A 293 -0.37 -7.65 -8.64
CA ARG A 293 -0.15 -7.41 -10.07
C ARG A 293 0.93 -6.36 -10.30
N GLU A 294 0.97 -5.31 -9.49
CA GLU A 294 2.01 -4.28 -9.57
C GLU A 294 3.40 -4.83 -9.25
N ILE A 295 3.50 -5.73 -8.25
CA ILE A 295 4.74 -6.48 -8.00
C ILE A 295 5.15 -7.29 -9.25
N ASN A 296 4.18 -7.71 -10.07
CA ASN A 296 4.37 -8.60 -11.22
C ASN A 296 4.04 -7.97 -12.58
N LEU A 297 4.41 -6.70 -12.77
CA LEU A 297 4.28 -6.02 -14.08
C LEU A 297 4.90 -6.79 -15.26
N GLY A 298 5.83 -7.69 -14.99
CA GLY A 298 6.42 -8.60 -15.97
C GLY A 298 5.39 -9.46 -16.68
N VAL A 299 4.33 -9.92 -15.98
CA VAL A 299 3.25 -10.67 -16.62
C VAL A 299 2.56 -9.78 -17.66
N ARG A 300 2.20 -8.55 -17.29
CA ARG A 300 1.59 -7.58 -18.22
C ARG A 300 2.49 -7.30 -19.42
N ARG A 301 3.78 -7.01 -19.20
CA ARG A 301 4.75 -6.77 -20.27
C ARG A 301 4.93 -7.96 -21.21
N GLN A 302 4.87 -9.18 -20.67
CA GLN A 302 4.96 -10.40 -21.46
C GLN A 302 3.74 -10.62 -22.37
N ILE A 303 2.58 -10.06 -22.03
CA ILE A 303 1.33 -10.22 -22.79
C ILE A 303 0.90 -8.96 -23.56
N GLU A 304 1.60 -7.84 -23.42
CA GLU A 304 1.25 -6.53 -24.00
C GLU A 304 1.17 -6.56 -25.54
N GLY A 305 1.95 -7.43 -26.19
CA GLY A 305 1.87 -7.69 -27.64
C GLY A 305 0.75 -8.64 -28.09
N GLY A 306 -0.12 -9.06 -27.17
CA GLY A 306 -1.09 -10.11 -27.37
C GLY A 306 -0.54 -11.51 -27.02
N ILE A 307 -1.45 -12.45 -26.75
CA ILE A 307 -1.09 -13.75 -26.17
C ILE A 307 -0.68 -14.82 -27.19
N LEU A 308 -1.02 -14.63 -28.47
CA LEU A 308 -0.76 -15.60 -29.55
C LEU A 308 0.75 -15.80 -29.80
N GLY A 309 1.57 -14.79 -29.50
CA GLY A 309 3.03 -14.84 -29.67
C GLY A 309 3.80 -15.31 -28.44
N VAL A 310 3.13 -15.59 -27.32
CA VAL A 310 3.79 -15.96 -26.06
C VAL A 310 4.19 -17.44 -26.10
N PRO A 311 5.49 -17.79 -26.02
CA PRO A 311 5.96 -19.18 -26.00
C PRO A 311 5.34 -19.99 -24.86
N ILE A 312 5.17 -21.30 -25.04
CA ILE A 312 4.50 -22.16 -24.06
C ILE A 312 5.22 -22.15 -22.70
N GLU A 313 6.55 -22.08 -22.70
CA GLU A 313 7.37 -22.00 -21.50
C GLU A 313 7.06 -20.73 -20.69
N ASP A 314 6.87 -19.60 -21.38
CA ASP A 314 6.50 -18.33 -20.76
C ASP A 314 5.07 -18.36 -20.24
N ARG A 315 4.13 -18.99 -20.97
CA ARG A 315 2.76 -19.18 -20.48
C ARG A 315 2.71 -20.00 -19.20
N ILE A 316 3.48 -21.08 -19.13
CA ILE A 316 3.61 -21.90 -17.92
C ILE A 316 4.16 -21.07 -16.77
N ALA A 317 5.21 -20.27 -17.01
CA ALA A 317 5.77 -19.40 -15.99
C ALA A 317 4.76 -18.34 -15.50
N ILE A 318 4.01 -17.71 -16.41
CA ILE A 318 2.94 -16.77 -16.08
C ILE A 318 1.83 -17.46 -15.27
N ALA A 319 1.40 -18.64 -15.69
CA ALA A 319 0.35 -19.39 -15.02
C ALA A 319 0.73 -19.77 -13.59
N ARG A 320 1.99 -20.19 -13.35
CA ARG A 320 2.50 -20.47 -12.01
C ARG A 320 2.41 -19.24 -11.10
N LYS A 321 2.82 -18.08 -11.60
CA LYS A 321 2.74 -16.82 -10.86
C LYS A 321 1.30 -16.52 -10.46
N ILE A 322 0.38 -16.58 -11.43
CA ILE A 322 -1.06 -16.35 -11.21
C ILE A 322 -1.64 -17.32 -10.17
N LEU A 323 -1.36 -18.62 -10.27
CA LEU A 323 -1.83 -19.62 -9.32
C LEU A 323 -1.26 -19.40 -7.91
N GLY A 324 0.02 -19.02 -7.82
CA GLY A 324 0.65 -18.65 -6.55
C GLY A 324 -0.02 -17.43 -5.89
N PHE A 325 -0.43 -16.43 -6.67
CA PHE A 325 -1.14 -15.26 -6.14
C PHE A 325 -2.56 -15.60 -5.67
N ALA A 326 -3.32 -16.35 -6.47
CA ALA A 326 -4.64 -16.82 -6.05
C ALA A 326 -4.59 -17.55 -4.71
N ARG A 327 -3.53 -18.35 -4.50
CA ARG A 327 -3.28 -19.04 -3.22
C ARG A 327 -2.96 -18.06 -2.07
N THR A 328 -2.19 -17.03 -2.35
CA THR A 328 -1.68 -16.08 -1.35
C THR A 328 -2.78 -15.10 -0.89
N GLN A 329 -3.74 -14.78 -1.76
CA GLN A 329 -4.82 -13.83 -1.52
C GLN A 329 -5.70 -14.21 -0.32
N GLU A 330 -6.06 -15.49 -0.17
CA GLU A 330 -6.82 -15.97 0.99
C GLU A 330 -6.06 -15.69 2.29
N GLY A 331 -4.78 -16.07 2.32
CA GLY A 331 -3.93 -15.89 3.49
C GLY A 331 -3.69 -14.42 3.84
N PHE A 332 -3.56 -13.56 2.82
CA PHE A 332 -3.49 -12.12 2.99
C PHE A 332 -4.74 -11.57 3.71
N VAL A 333 -5.95 -11.90 3.23
CA VAL A 333 -7.21 -11.43 3.85
C VAL A 333 -7.34 -11.93 5.30
N LEU A 334 -7.01 -13.19 5.55
CA LEU A 334 -7.07 -13.78 6.89
C LEU A 334 -6.08 -13.11 7.85
N HIS A 335 -4.86 -12.82 7.39
CA HIS A 335 -3.88 -12.08 8.19
C HIS A 335 -4.30 -10.64 8.41
N GLN A 336 -4.86 -9.94 7.41
CA GLN A 336 -5.36 -8.58 7.60
C GLN A 336 -6.47 -8.51 8.65
N LYS A 337 -7.38 -9.50 8.68
CA LYS A 337 -8.38 -9.64 9.74
C LYS A 337 -7.72 -9.83 11.12
N ALA A 338 -6.72 -10.70 11.21
CA ALA A 338 -6.02 -10.96 12.46
C ALA A 338 -5.28 -9.72 12.98
N GLU A 339 -4.60 -8.98 12.10
CA GLU A 339 -3.93 -7.71 12.45
C GLU A 339 -4.94 -6.65 12.89
N PHE A 340 -6.08 -6.55 12.20
CA PHE A 340 -7.16 -5.64 12.56
C PHE A 340 -7.71 -5.92 13.96
N GLU A 341 -8.04 -7.17 14.27
CA GLU A 341 -8.50 -7.53 15.62
C GLU A 341 -7.40 -7.36 16.67
N ALA A 342 -6.13 -7.60 16.31
CA ALA A 342 -5.01 -7.38 17.20
C ALA A 342 -4.83 -5.90 17.56
N ILE A 343 -4.94 -4.97 16.59
CA ILE A 343 -4.83 -3.53 16.88
C ILE A 343 -5.97 -3.05 17.78
N LEU A 344 -7.22 -3.47 17.52
CA LEU A 344 -8.36 -3.13 18.38
C LEU A 344 -8.19 -3.66 19.81
N LYS A 345 -7.58 -4.83 19.97
CA LYS A 345 -7.35 -5.47 21.27
C LYS A 345 -6.17 -4.86 22.04
N ARG A 346 -5.12 -4.41 21.36
CA ARG A 346 -3.92 -3.86 22.03
C ARG A 346 -3.97 -2.35 22.22
N SER A 347 -4.76 -1.62 21.41
CA SER A 347 -4.81 -0.15 21.48
C SER A 347 -5.17 0.34 22.88
N VAL A 348 -4.35 1.28 23.37
CA VAL A 348 -4.53 1.95 24.66
C VAL A 348 -5.80 2.79 24.67
N ILE A 349 -6.22 3.35 23.52
CA ILE A 349 -7.47 4.10 23.42
C ILE A 349 -8.67 3.20 23.74
N PHE A 350 -8.65 1.94 23.30
CA PHE A 350 -9.78 1.02 23.51
C PHE A 350 -9.70 0.22 24.81
N ASN A 351 -8.50 -0.04 25.33
CA ASN A 351 -8.30 -0.99 26.43
C ASN A 351 -7.62 -0.37 27.66
N GLY A 352 -7.17 0.88 27.57
CA GLY A 352 -6.35 1.52 28.60
C GLY A 352 -4.93 0.93 28.64
N TYR A 353 -4.18 1.32 29.64
CA TYR A 353 -2.82 0.81 29.87
C TYR A 353 -2.62 0.49 31.36
N GLU A 354 -2.24 -0.75 31.63
CA GLU A 354 -1.95 -1.26 32.97
C GLU A 354 -0.64 -2.04 32.94
N LYS A 355 0.26 -1.74 33.88
CA LYS A 355 1.56 -2.40 34.02
C LYS A 355 1.84 -2.66 35.48
N ASP A 356 2.24 -3.89 35.81
CA ASP A 356 2.54 -4.33 37.18
C ASP A 356 1.39 -4.09 38.19
N GLY A 357 0.14 -4.24 37.72
CA GLY A 357 -1.07 -4.00 38.51
C GLY A 357 -1.40 -2.52 38.75
N VAL A 358 -0.65 -1.59 38.15
CA VAL A 358 -0.89 -0.15 38.20
C VAL A 358 -1.51 0.31 36.89
N ARG A 359 -2.69 0.93 36.97
CA ARG A 359 -3.37 1.52 35.82
C ARG A 359 -2.84 2.93 35.55
N TYR A 360 -2.25 3.12 34.39
CA TYR A 360 -1.70 4.39 33.91
C TYR A 360 -2.71 5.14 33.05
N MET A 361 -3.53 4.41 32.28
CA MET A 361 -4.58 4.99 31.43
C MET A 361 -5.84 4.13 31.49
N THR A 362 -6.99 4.78 31.59
CA THR A 362 -8.29 4.12 31.39
C THR A 362 -8.64 4.09 29.90
N PRO A 363 -9.39 3.08 29.43
CA PRO A 363 -10.02 3.14 28.11
C PRO A 363 -10.79 4.44 27.91
N HIS A 364 -10.90 4.89 26.66
CA HIS A 364 -11.79 5.97 26.28
C HIS A 364 -13.24 5.63 26.66
N GLU A 365 -14.03 6.61 27.10
CA GLU A 365 -15.43 6.37 27.52
C GLU A 365 -16.30 5.82 26.37
N LYS A 366 -15.94 6.14 25.13
CA LYS A 366 -16.57 5.66 23.89
C LYS A 366 -15.91 4.43 23.25
N ALA A 367 -14.94 3.79 23.91
CA ALA A 367 -14.18 2.68 23.34
C ALA A 367 -15.07 1.57 22.75
N GLY A 368 -16.14 1.17 23.45
CA GLY A 368 -17.06 0.12 22.97
C GLY A 368 -17.83 0.50 21.70
N GLU A 369 -18.25 1.76 21.59
CA GLU A 369 -18.94 2.29 20.40
C GLU A 369 -17.96 2.38 19.21
N LEU A 370 -16.73 2.85 19.45
CA LEU A 370 -15.68 2.94 18.43
C LEU A 370 -15.26 1.56 17.89
N VAL A 371 -15.03 0.58 18.78
CA VAL A 371 -14.72 -0.80 18.38
C VAL A 371 -15.89 -1.41 17.57
N SER A 372 -17.13 -1.12 17.95
CA SER A 372 -18.30 -1.58 17.21
C SER A 372 -18.39 -0.93 15.83
N TYR A 373 -18.08 0.36 15.73
CA TYR A 373 -17.99 1.08 14.46
C TYR A 373 -16.93 0.47 13.54
N PHE A 374 -15.69 0.32 14.02
CA PHE A 374 -14.62 -0.31 13.24
C PHE A 374 -15.03 -1.72 12.79
N ARG A 375 -15.53 -2.59 13.67
CA ARG A 375 -15.96 -3.93 13.24
C ARG A 375 -17.10 -3.90 12.23
N GLY A 376 -18.00 -2.92 12.31
CA GLY A 376 -19.10 -2.74 11.36
C GLY A 376 -18.63 -2.38 9.95
N GLU A 377 -17.61 -1.52 9.84
CA GLU A 377 -17.01 -1.14 8.56
C GLU A 377 -16.26 -2.29 7.89
N TYR A 378 -15.69 -3.21 8.66
CA TYR A 378 -14.83 -4.29 8.15
C TYR A 378 -15.43 -5.69 8.37
N THR A 379 -16.72 -5.85 8.07
CA THR A 379 -17.42 -7.15 8.27
C THR A 379 -17.12 -8.20 7.19
N LYS A 380 -16.53 -7.80 6.06
CA LYS A 380 -16.44 -8.63 4.85
C LYS A 380 -15.17 -9.46 4.71
N PHE A 381 -14.27 -9.43 5.69
CA PHE A 381 -13.06 -10.24 5.68
C PHE A 381 -13.34 -11.74 5.45
N ASP A 382 -14.30 -12.33 6.17
CA ASP A 382 -14.57 -13.77 6.06
C ASP A 382 -15.16 -14.15 4.71
N GLU A 383 -16.08 -13.33 4.19
CA GLU A 383 -16.68 -13.53 2.87
C GLU A 383 -15.61 -13.41 1.77
N ASN A 384 -14.76 -12.38 1.83
CA ASN A 384 -13.68 -12.19 0.87
C ASN A 384 -12.64 -13.33 0.94
N ALA A 385 -12.34 -13.84 2.14
CA ALA A 385 -11.47 -15.00 2.32
C ALA A 385 -12.10 -16.27 1.72
N GLU A 386 -13.38 -16.54 1.97
CA GLU A 386 -14.10 -17.69 1.42
C GLU A 386 -14.14 -17.67 -0.12
N VAL A 387 -14.49 -16.52 -0.71
CA VAL A 387 -14.54 -16.36 -2.17
C VAL A 387 -13.15 -16.50 -2.81
N SER A 388 -12.10 -15.97 -2.16
CA SER A 388 -10.71 -16.14 -2.60
C SER A 388 -10.28 -17.61 -2.53
N ALA A 389 -10.62 -18.30 -1.45
CA ALA A 389 -10.31 -19.72 -1.28
C ALA A 389 -11.04 -20.60 -2.31
N GLU A 390 -12.31 -20.30 -2.59
CA GLU A 390 -13.09 -20.99 -3.62
C GLU A 390 -12.50 -20.76 -5.01
N ARG A 391 -12.10 -19.53 -5.33
CA ARG A 391 -11.39 -19.21 -6.57
C ARG A 391 -10.10 -20.00 -6.71
N TYR A 392 -9.25 -19.99 -5.68
CA TYR A 392 -8.02 -20.79 -5.67
C TYR A 392 -8.31 -22.28 -5.92
N ARG A 393 -9.30 -22.86 -5.22
CA ARG A 393 -9.68 -24.27 -5.39
C ARG A 393 -10.12 -24.58 -6.82
N ARG A 394 -10.93 -23.72 -7.45
CA ARG A 394 -11.32 -23.89 -8.87
C ARG A 394 -10.12 -23.82 -9.80
N MET A 395 -9.21 -22.88 -9.57
CA MET A 395 -8.00 -22.72 -10.40
C MET A 395 -7.04 -23.90 -10.21
N GLU A 396 -6.88 -24.40 -8.98
CA GLU A 396 -6.07 -25.58 -8.69
C GLU A 396 -6.69 -26.84 -9.32
N GLN A 397 -8.02 -26.97 -9.33
CA GLN A 397 -8.69 -28.06 -10.04
C GLN A 397 -8.50 -27.95 -11.56
N ARG A 398 -8.62 -26.75 -12.13
CA ARG A 398 -8.54 -26.52 -13.57
C ARG A 398 -7.11 -26.58 -14.10
N TYR A 399 -6.13 -26.01 -13.40
CA TYR A 399 -4.76 -25.83 -13.87
C TYR A 399 -3.70 -26.54 -13.01
N GLY A 400 -4.06 -27.00 -11.81
CA GLY A 400 -3.17 -27.82 -10.98
C GLY A 400 -3.08 -29.27 -11.47
N SER A 401 -2.30 -30.05 -10.72
CA SER A 401 -2.11 -31.49 -10.93
C SER A 401 -2.05 -32.22 -9.60
N ALA A 402 -2.72 -33.37 -9.55
CA ALA A 402 -2.68 -34.30 -8.41
C ALA A 402 -1.34 -35.04 -8.31
N ASP A 403 -0.57 -35.13 -9.41
CA ASP A 403 0.77 -35.71 -9.43
C ASP A 403 1.81 -34.59 -9.60
N PRO A 404 2.57 -34.24 -8.54
CA PRO A 404 3.59 -33.21 -8.63
C PRO A 404 4.63 -33.44 -9.75
N LYS A 405 4.85 -34.69 -10.17
CA LYS A 405 5.78 -35.03 -11.24
C LYS A 405 5.24 -34.76 -12.63
N LYS A 406 3.92 -34.71 -12.81
CA LYS A 406 3.25 -34.42 -14.08
C LYS A 406 2.71 -33.01 -14.18
N ARG A 407 2.82 -32.23 -13.10
CA ARG A 407 2.29 -30.87 -13.01
C ARG A 407 2.72 -29.98 -14.17
N GLU A 408 3.99 -30.04 -14.57
CA GLU A 408 4.48 -29.22 -15.67
C GLU A 408 3.91 -29.65 -17.02
N GLU A 409 3.89 -30.96 -17.29
CA GLU A 409 3.37 -31.54 -18.55
C GLU A 409 1.86 -31.27 -18.69
N GLU A 410 1.08 -31.47 -17.62
CA GLU A 410 -0.37 -31.24 -17.62
C GLU A 410 -0.71 -29.75 -17.76
N LEU A 411 0.07 -28.88 -17.12
CA LEU A 411 -0.09 -27.43 -17.27
C LEU A 411 0.28 -26.99 -18.69
N ALA A 412 1.39 -27.50 -19.25
CA ALA A 412 1.81 -27.24 -20.62
C ALA A 412 0.73 -27.66 -21.63
N ALA A 413 0.16 -28.86 -21.48
CA ALA A 413 -0.89 -29.36 -22.37
C ALA A 413 -2.16 -28.52 -22.33
N LYS A 414 -2.51 -27.93 -21.18
CA LYS A 414 -3.65 -27.00 -21.07
C LYS A 414 -3.33 -25.66 -21.72
N LEU A 415 -2.16 -25.10 -21.43
CA LEU A 415 -1.78 -23.75 -21.88
C LEU A 415 -1.30 -23.69 -23.33
N SER A 416 -1.15 -24.83 -24.00
CA SER A 416 -0.99 -24.89 -25.46
C SER A 416 -2.26 -24.47 -26.20
N ASP A 417 -3.41 -24.49 -25.52
CA ASP A 417 -4.63 -23.85 -26.01
C ASP A 417 -4.63 -22.37 -25.61
N ASP A 418 -4.58 -21.51 -26.62
CA ASP A 418 -4.59 -20.05 -26.44
C ASP A 418 -5.84 -19.58 -25.67
N SER A 419 -6.98 -20.27 -25.81
CA SER A 419 -8.24 -19.91 -25.14
C SER A 419 -8.20 -20.24 -23.64
N GLU A 420 -7.52 -21.32 -23.25
CA GLU A 420 -7.29 -21.67 -21.86
C GLU A 420 -6.34 -20.67 -21.19
N PHE A 421 -5.28 -20.25 -21.89
CA PHE A 421 -4.38 -19.21 -21.40
C PHE A 421 -5.08 -17.85 -21.29
N ALA A 422 -5.90 -17.48 -22.27
CA ALA A 422 -6.74 -16.28 -22.22
C ALA A 422 -7.71 -16.32 -21.03
N SER A 423 -8.35 -17.46 -20.78
CA SER A 423 -9.29 -17.64 -19.67
C SER A 423 -8.59 -17.44 -18.33
N LEU A 424 -7.37 -17.96 -18.16
CA LEU A 424 -6.58 -17.79 -16.93
C LEU A 424 -6.24 -16.31 -16.69
N LEU A 425 -5.80 -15.60 -17.74
CA LEU A 425 -5.46 -14.18 -17.67
C LEU A 425 -6.68 -13.32 -17.34
N LYS A 426 -7.82 -13.58 -18.00
CA LYS A 426 -9.10 -12.90 -17.71
C LYS A 426 -9.57 -13.16 -16.28
N GLU A 427 -9.45 -14.39 -15.79
CA GLU A 427 -9.78 -14.73 -14.40
C GLU A 427 -8.89 -13.98 -13.39
N PHE A 428 -7.73 -13.45 -13.81
CA PHE A 428 -6.84 -12.59 -13.00
C PHE A 428 -6.88 -11.09 -13.35
N GLY A 429 -7.85 -10.68 -14.18
CA GLY A 429 -8.17 -9.27 -14.43
C GLY A 429 -7.26 -8.62 -15.47
N TYR A 430 -6.46 -9.42 -16.18
CA TYR A 430 -5.72 -8.93 -17.33
C TYR A 430 -6.66 -8.77 -18.53
N GLU A 431 -6.56 -7.62 -19.18
CA GLU A 431 -7.15 -7.43 -20.50
C GLU A 431 -6.37 -8.26 -21.52
N VAL A 432 -7.06 -9.12 -22.26
CA VAL A 432 -6.46 -9.99 -23.27
C VAL A 432 -6.82 -9.48 -24.65
N THR A 433 -5.89 -8.75 -25.27
CA THR A 433 -6.00 -8.28 -26.65
C THR A 433 -5.55 -9.36 -27.64
N GLY A 434 -6.20 -9.42 -28.82
CA GLY A 434 -5.83 -10.33 -29.91
C GLY A 434 -6.73 -11.56 -30.11
N PHE A 435 -7.65 -11.86 -29.18
CA PHE A 435 -8.65 -12.93 -29.36
C PHE A 435 -9.92 -12.47 -30.10
N GLU A 436 -10.41 -11.27 -29.78
CA GLU A 436 -11.66 -10.76 -30.34
C GLU A 436 -11.57 -10.47 -31.85
N ALA A 437 -10.38 -10.13 -32.35
CA ALA A 437 -10.11 -9.98 -33.79
C ALA A 437 -10.10 -11.33 -34.53
N ALA A 438 -9.53 -12.38 -33.91
CA ALA A 438 -9.46 -13.70 -34.52
C ALA A 438 -10.83 -14.39 -34.59
N GLU A 439 -11.69 -14.26 -33.57
CA GLU A 439 -13.06 -14.80 -33.62
C GLU A 439 -13.95 -14.04 -34.62
N THR A 440 -13.81 -12.72 -34.74
CA THR A 440 -14.58 -11.95 -35.73
C THR A 440 -14.09 -12.18 -37.16
N GLU A 441 -12.80 -12.40 -37.40
CA GLU A 441 -12.26 -12.66 -38.73
C GLU A 441 -12.50 -14.12 -39.17
N THR A 442 -12.34 -15.08 -38.26
CA THR A 442 -12.69 -16.50 -38.53
C THR A 442 -14.21 -16.69 -38.67
N GLY A 443 -15.00 -15.99 -37.85
CA GLY A 443 -16.46 -15.95 -37.98
C GLY A 443 -16.93 -15.29 -39.28
N LYS A 444 -16.23 -14.25 -39.76
CA LYS A 444 -16.47 -13.65 -41.08
C LYS A 444 -16.10 -14.59 -42.22
N LEU A 445 -14.92 -15.22 -42.17
CA LEU A 445 -14.47 -16.19 -43.18
C LEU A 445 -15.39 -17.42 -43.28
N LEU A 446 -15.87 -17.93 -42.13
CA LEU A 446 -16.84 -19.04 -42.10
C LEU A 446 -18.21 -18.63 -42.66
N ASN A 447 -18.67 -17.39 -42.43
CA ASN A 447 -19.90 -16.87 -43.02
C ASN A 447 -19.76 -16.57 -44.52
N GLU A 448 -18.59 -16.17 -44.99
CA GLU A 448 -18.29 -15.99 -46.42
C GLU A 448 -18.20 -17.34 -47.16
N LEU A 449 -17.64 -18.37 -46.54
CA LEU A 449 -17.64 -19.74 -47.07
C LEU A 449 -19.04 -20.35 -47.12
N ASN A 450 -19.89 -20.08 -46.13
CA ASN A 450 -21.27 -20.57 -46.10
C ASN A 450 -22.24 -19.77 -46.98
N SER A 451 -21.87 -18.58 -47.44
CA SER A 451 -22.68 -17.77 -48.36
C SER A 451 -22.32 -17.94 -49.84
N THR A 452 -21.31 -18.76 -50.13
CA THR A 452 -20.88 -19.15 -51.50
C THR A 452 -21.23 -20.60 -51.88
N SER A 453 -22.08 -21.26 -51.08
CA SER A 453 -22.58 -22.63 -51.32
C SER A 453 -24.00 -22.66 -51.89
#